data_AF-A0A845U260-F1
#
_entry.id   AF-A0A845U260-F1
#
_cell.length_a   1.000
_cell.length_b   1.000
_cell.length_c   1.000
_cell.angle_alpha   90.00
_cell.angle_beta   90.00
_cell.angle_gamma   90.00
#
_symmetry.space_group_name_H-M   'P 1'
#
loop_
_entity.id
_entity.type
_entity.pdbx_description
1 polymer ?
#
loop_
_entity_poly.entity_id
_entity_poly.type
_entity_poly.pdbx_seq_one_letter_code
_entity_poly.pdbx_strand_id
1 'polypeptide(L)'
;MGCQFYDTVEDVWVATERYTADGLFLLMPEQVHQCPQLEAALQRCLEQRLYCQDAEITLRLPVALLAQDAQFGTVGRMTHLTLHHTPRSLAILGEEPLIRRLQQNWLGELRHTSMGELLQRVLLSIIYSHERVARVLVERLQVLRMALKTAMGNTELRQIVALNRDLGELVIALRETGLILRNALRATPGESPVYPLLDAALREQRRIEDGVNLIHERYLAVTNAYNGIVQNNAHTVMKVMTVWLALLMMPIAFIMPWHMMTPLPLEHWHYLWFGLLAYVFGVTLLFARWARKHGFFSM
;
A
#
# COMPACT_ATOMS: atom_id res chain seq x y z
N MET A 1 -26.93 15.50 -17.49
CA MET A 1 -26.22 14.52 -18.34
C MET A 1 -26.67 13.14 -17.88
N GLY A 2 -27.56 12.52 -18.67
CA GLY A 2 -28.28 11.30 -18.27
C GLY A 2 -27.39 10.06 -18.18
N CYS A 3 -27.95 8.98 -17.64
CA CYS A 3 -27.33 7.65 -17.59
C CYS A 3 -26.90 7.20 -18.99
N GLN A 4 -25.65 6.78 -19.16
CA GLN A 4 -25.16 6.27 -20.43
C GLN A 4 -25.54 4.80 -20.57
N PHE A 5 -26.48 4.54 -21.45
CA PHE A 5 -26.94 3.21 -21.85
C PHE A 5 -26.34 2.87 -23.19
N TYR A 6 -25.80 1.67 -23.31
CA TYR A 6 -25.39 1.15 -24.60
C TYR A 6 -26.50 0.21 -25.10
N ASP A 7 -27.19 0.66 -26.14
CA ASP A 7 -28.19 -0.13 -26.84
C ASP A 7 -27.49 -1.18 -27.71
N THR A 8 -27.74 -2.46 -27.42
CA THR A 8 -27.15 -3.58 -28.17
C THR A 8 -27.73 -3.73 -29.58
N VAL A 9 -28.88 -3.11 -29.86
CA VAL A 9 -29.56 -3.13 -31.16
C VAL A 9 -29.11 -1.97 -32.04
N GLU A 10 -28.93 -0.77 -31.47
CA GLU A 10 -28.58 0.43 -32.23
C GLU A 10 -27.09 0.78 -32.25
N ASP A 11 -26.23 0.13 -31.43
CA ASP A 11 -24.78 0.37 -31.38
C ASP A 11 -24.42 1.83 -31.01
N VAL A 12 -25.28 2.48 -30.21
CA VAL A 12 -25.13 3.88 -29.79
C VAL A 12 -25.24 3.99 -28.26
N TRP A 13 -24.39 4.85 -27.69
CA TRP A 13 -24.54 5.32 -26.31
C TRP A 13 -25.69 6.31 -26.24
N VAL A 14 -26.84 5.87 -25.74
CA VAL A 14 -28.03 6.70 -25.58
C VAL A 14 -28.13 7.15 -24.13
N ALA A 15 -28.46 8.41 -23.90
CA ALA A 15 -28.80 8.90 -22.57
C ALA A 15 -30.27 8.51 -22.25
N THR A 16 -30.50 7.66 -21.26
CA THR A 16 -31.86 7.23 -20.87
C THR A 16 -32.09 7.44 -19.38
N GLU A 17 -33.32 7.78 -19.02
CA GLU A 17 -33.78 8.01 -17.64
C GLU A 17 -34.48 6.78 -17.04
N ARG A 18 -34.55 5.64 -17.77
CA ARG A 18 -35.27 4.44 -17.34
C ARG A 18 -34.46 3.16 -17.48
N TYR A 19 -34.41 2.38 -16.40
CA TYR A 19 -33.89 1.01 -16.32
C TYR A 19 -34.93 0.02 -16.85
N THR A 20 -35.29 0.11 -18.13
CA THR A 20 -36.32 -0.77 -18.74
C THR A 20 -35.89 -1.37 -20.07
N ALA A 21 -34.64 -1.15 -20.49
CA ALA A 21 -34.11 -1.64 -21.77
C ALA A 21 -33.05 -2.73 -21.54
N ASP A 22 -33.13 -3.79 -22.35
CA ASP A 22 -32.15 -4.88 -22.37
C ASP A 22 -30.81 -4.32 -22.88
N GLY A 23 -29.76 -4.32 -22.06
CA GLY A 23 -28.48 -3.70 -22.44
C GLY A 23 -27.51 -3.40 -21.29
N LEU A 24 -26.44 -2.68 -21.61
CA LEU A 24 -25.35 -2.33 -20.68
C LEU A 24 -25.54 -0.89 -20.17
N PHE A 25 -25.51 -0.70 -18.85
CA PHE A 25 -25.60 0.61 -18.21
C PHE A 25 -24.28 0.97 -17.52
N LEU A 26 -23.70 2.12 -17.85
CA LEU A 26 -22.54 2.69 -17.13
C LEU A 26 -22.98 3.95 -16.39
N LEU A 27 -22.77 3.97 -15.09
CA LEU A 27 -23.37 4.97 -14.20
C LEU A 27 -22.34 5.54 -13.22
N MET A 28 -22.30 6.87 -13.15
CA MET A 28 -21.58 7.58 -12.09
C MET A 28 -22.43 7.62 -10.81
N PRO A 29 -21.83 7.77 -9.61
CA PRO A 29 -22.57 7.89 -8.36
C PRO A 29 -23.61 9.02 -8.38
N GLU A 30 -23.30 10.13 -9.05
CA GLU A 30 -24.18 11.29 -9.20
C GLU A 30 -25.39 11.03 -10.11
N GLN A 31 -25.31 10.00 -10.97
CA GLN A 31 -26.35 9.63 -11.92
C GLN A 31 -27.32 8.58 -11.35
N VAL A 32 -27.04 8.02 -10.17
CA VAL A 32 -27.88 7.00 -9.52
C VAL A 32 -29.28 7.54 -9.18
N HIS A 33 -29.36 8.81 -8.74
CA HIS A 33 -30.64 9.46 -8.39
C HIS A 33 -31.58 9.67 -9.58
N GLN A 34 -31.10 9.43 -10.81
CA GLN A 34 -31.92 9.51 -12.03
C GLN A 34 -32.64 8.18 -12.32
N CYS A 35 -32.35 7.10 -11.58
CA CYS A 35 -32.93 5.77 -11.76
C CYS A 35 -33.38 5.13 -10.42
N PRO A 36 -34.60 5.41 -9.93
CA PRO A 36 -35.05 5.00 -8.58
C PRO A 36 -35.13 3.47 -8.37
N GLN A 37 -35.33 2.69 -9.45
CA GLN A 37 -35.31 1.22 -9.39
C GLN A 37 -33.90 0.67 -9.13
N LEU A 38 -32.90 1.28 -9.76
CA LEU A 38 -31.50 0.90 -9.58
C LEU A 38 -30.95 1.42 -8.25
N GLU A 39 -31.39 2.61 -7.84
CA GLU A 39 -31.08 3.19 -6.53
C GLU A 39 -31.49 2.25 -5.40
N ALA A 40 -32.72 1.71 -5.42
CA ALA A 40 -33.17 0.75 -4.40
C ALA A 40 -32.33 -0.54 -4.36
N ALA A 41 -31.91 -1.07 -5.51
CA ALA A 41 -31.04 -2.24 -5.61
C ALA A 41 -29.60 -1.94 -5.14
N LEU A 42 -29.08 -0.76 -5.48
CA LEU A 42 -27.76 -0.28 -5.08
C LEU A 42 -27.69 0.08 -3.59
N GLN A 43 -28.78 0.58 -3.00
CA GLN A 43 -28.87 0.90 -1.58
C GLN A 43 -28.82 -0.35 -0.70
N ARG A 44 -29.46 -1.45 -1.14
CA ARG A 44 -29.28 -2.77 -0.51
C ARG A 44 -27.84 -3.26 -0.63
N CYS A 45 -27.13 -2.90 -1.69
CA CYS A 45 -25.73 -3.30 -1.89
C CYS A 45 -24.71 -2.43 -1.13
N LEU A 46 -25.08 -1.18 -0.78
CA LEU A 46 -24.32 -0.36 0.16
C LEU A 46 -24.26 -1.01 1.55
N GLU A 47 -25.33 -1.69 1.95
CA GLU A 47 -25.46 -2.42 3.23
C GLU A 47 -24.93 -3.87 3.14
N GLN A 48 -25.22 -4.58 2.05
CA GLN A 48 -24.80 -5.97 1.82
C GLN A 48 -23.89 -6.08 0.59
N ARG A 49 -22.61 -6.42 0.82
CA ARG A 49 -21.56 -6.52 -0.23
C ARG A 49 -21.85 -7.54 -1.35
N LEU A 50 -22.89 -8.35 -1.18
CA LEU A 50 -23.38 -9.35 -2.12
C LEU A 50 -24.90 -9.49 -1.97
N TYR A 51 -25.62 -9.44 -3.09
CA TYR A 51 -27.05 -9.76 -3.16
C TYR A 51 -27.28 -10.72 -4.32
N CYS A 52 -27.76 -11.93 -4.02
CA CYS A 52 -28.15 -12.91 -5.03
C CYS A 52 -29.59 -13.35 -4.75
N GLN A 53 -30.50 -13.11 -5.70
CA GLN A 53 -31.87 -13.60 -5.65
C GLN A 53 -32.26 -14.10 -7.04
N ASP A 54 -32.62 -15.38 -7.13
CA ASP A 54 -32.97 -16.10 -8.36
C ASP A 54 -31.89 -15.99 -9.46
N ALA A 55 -32.03 -15.02 -10.36
CA ALA A 55 -31.12 -14.76 -11.48
C ALA A 55 -30.46 -13.37 -11.44
N GLU A 56 -30.74 -12.58 -10.41
CA GLU A 56 -30.13 -11.27 -10.17
C GLU A 56 -28.91 -11.41 -9.26
N ILE A 57 -27.77 -10.90 -9.71
CA ILE A 57 -26.51 -10.93 -8.98
C ILE A 57 -25.99 -9.50 -8.86
N THR A 58 -25.91 -8.99 -7.64
CA THR A 58 -25.30 -7.69 -7.34
C THR A 58 -24.02 -7.90 -6.52
N LEU A 59 -22.90 -7.41 -7.04
CA LEU A 59 -21.57 -7.54 -6.45
C LEU A 59 -20.97 -6.15 -6.23
N ARG A 60 -20.49 -5.87 -5.03
CA ARG A 60 -19.70 -4.66 -4.77
C ARG A 60 -18.24 -5.04 -4.57
N LEU A 61 -17.41 -4.75 -5.56
CA LEU A 61 -16.02 -5.18 -5.60
C LEU A 61 -15.08 -3.99 -5.35
N PRO A 62 -14.05 -4.14 -4.50
CA PRO A 62 -12.98 -3.15 -4.47
C PRO A 62 -12.19 -3.23 -5.79
N VAL A 63 -11.78 -2.07 -6.29
CA VAL A 63 -10.98 -1.91 -7.51
C VAL A 63 -9.80 -1.00 -7.20
N ALA A 64 -8.59 -1.50 -7.48
CA ALA A 64 -7.38 -0.71 -7.33
C ALA A 64 -7.09 0.15 -8.56
N LEU A 65 -6.76 1.42 -8.30
CA LEU A 65 -6.35 2.40 -9.29
C LEU A 65 -4.98 2.98 -8.91
N LEU A 66 -4.23 3.38 -9.91
CA LEU A 66 -3.03 4.18 -9.70
C LEU A 66 -3.43 5.66 -9.67
N ALA A 67 -2.98 6.36 -8.63
CA ALA A 67 -3.10 7.82 -8.51
C ALA A 67 -1.71 8.44 -8.33
N GLN A 68 -1.55 9.72 -8.69
CA GLN A 68 -0.34 10.47 -8.37
C GLN A 68 -0.58 11.28 -7.09
N ASP A 69 0.29 11.07 -6.11
CA ASP A 69 0.40 11.84 -4.89
C ASP A 69 1.61 12.80 -4.98
N ALA A 70 1.44 14.03 -4.49
CA ALA A 70 2.47 15.07 -4.57
C ALA A 70 3.71 14.78 -3.71
N GLN A 71 3.54 14.06 -2.59
CA GLN A 71 4.61 13.75 -1.65
C GLN A 71 5.19 12.35 -1.88
N PHE A 72 4.31 11.42 -2.24
CA PHE A 72 4.63 10.01 -2.35
C PHE A 72 4.65 9.51 -3.77
N GLY A 73 4.39 10.31 -4.82
CA GLY A 73 4.40 9.89 -6.23
C GLY A 73 3.28 8.89 -6.56
N THR A 74 3.52 7.89 -7.40
CA THR A 74 2.49 6.90 -7.77
C THR A 74 2.06 6.02 -6.59
N VAL A 75 0.83 6.18 -6.12
CA VAL A 75 0.21 5.44 -5.01
C VAL A 75 -0.97 4.60 -5.47
N GLY A 76 -1.27 3.54 -4.72
CA GLY A 76 -2.45 2.71 -4.95
C GLY A 76 -3.68 3.33 -4.26
N ARG A 77 -4.71 3.68 -5.02
CA ARG A 77 -6.01 4.12 -4.49
C ARG A 77 -7.04 3.02 -4.65
N MET A 78 -7.70 2.65 -3.56
CA MET A 78 -8.82 1.71 -3.59
C MET A 78 -10.14 2.47 -3.79
N THR A 79 -10.95 1.97 -4.72
CA THR A 79 -12.31 2.46 -4.98
C THR A 79 -13.27 1.28 -5.02
N HIS A 80 -14.57 1.51 -5.06
CA HIS A 80 -15.55 0.43 -5.17
C HIS A 80 -16.28 0.51 -6.50
N LEU A 81 -16.50 -0.64 -7.10
CA LEU A 81 -17.28 -0.80 -8.31
C LEU A 81 -18.42 -1.76 -8.02
N THR A 82 -19.65 -1.31 -8.25
CA THR A 82 -20.85 -2.13 -8.04
C THR A 82 -21.32 -2.65 -9.38
N LEU A 83 -21.42 -3.96 -9.50
CA LEU A 83 -21.97 -4.68 -10.64
C LEU A 83 -23.36 -5.17 -10.28
N HIS A 84 -24.34 -4.91 -11.12
CA HIS A 84 -25.67 -5.48 -11.01
C HIS A 84 -25.98 -6.19 -12.32
N HIS A 85 -26.03 -7.53 -12.27
CA HIS A 85 -26.26 -8.40 -13.42
C HIS A 85 -27.64 -9.03 -13.30
N THR A 86 -28.42 -8.92 -14.37
CA THR A 86 -29.64 -9.70 -14.61
C THR A 86 -29.47 -10.47 -15.93
N PRO A 87 -30.33 -11.45 -16.26
CA PRO A 87 -30.24 -12.19 -17.52
C PRO A 87 -30.32 -11.32 -18.79
N ARG A 88 -30.80 -10.07 -18.67
CA ARG A 88 -31.06 -9.17 -19.79
C ARG A 88 -30.30 -7.83 -19.71
N SER A 89 -29.77 -7.47 -18.54
CA SER A 89 -29.07 -6.20 -18.34
C SER A 89 -27.86 -6.35 -17.43
N LEU A 90 -26.83 -5.54 -17.68
CA LEU A 90 -25.68 -5.37 -16.78
C LEU A 90 -25.50 -3.89 -16.49
N ALA A 91 -25.62 -3.51 -15.22
CA ALA A 91 -25.33 -2.17 -14.75
C ALA A 91 -24.02 -2.13 -13.97
N ILE A 92 -23.18 -1.15 -14.29
CA ILE A 92 -21.88 -0.94 -13.67
C ILE A 92 -21.87 0.47 -13.09
N LEU A 93 -21.65 0.54 -11.78
CA LEU A 93 -21.50 1.77 -11.04
C LEU A 93 -20.03 1.93 -10.61
N GLY A 94 -19.41 3.06 -10.94
CA GLY A 94 -18.02 3.33 -10.54
C GLY A 94 -17.64 4.80 -10.68
N GLU A 95 -16.45 5.15 -10.20
CA GLU A 95 -15.90 6.50 -10.40
C GLU A 95 -15.58 6.76 -11.88
N GLU A 96 -15.60 8.03 -12.31
CA GLU A 96 -15.33 8.48 -13.67
C GLU A 96 -14.09 7.85 -14.35
N PRO A 97 -12.91 7.77 -13.70
CA PRO A 97 -11.72 7.16 -14.34
C PRO A 97 -11.89 5.67 -14.64
N LEU A 98 -12.72 4.95 -13.88
CA LEU A 98 -13.01 3.53 -14.13
C LEU A 98 -13.92 3.39 -15.34
N ILE A 99 -15.02 4.13 -15.37
CA ILE A 99 -16.00 4.07 -16.47
C ILE A 99 -15.34 4.45 -17.79
N ARG A 100 -14.52 5.51 -17.81
CA ARG A 100 -13.81 5.92 -19.02
C ARG A 100 -12.84 4.86 -19.54
N ARG A 101 -12.14 4.14 -18.65
CA ARG A 101 -11.27 3.01 -19.05
C ARG A 101 -12.08 1.84 -19.61
N LEU A 102 -13.23 1.54 -19.02
CA LEU A 102 -14.10 0.46 -19.48
C LEU A 102 -14.66 0.79 -20.86
N GLN A 103 -15.11 2.04 -21.08
CA GLN A 103 -15.58 2.51 -22.39
C GLN A 103 -14.51 2.39 -23.46
N GLN A 104 -13.30 2.89 -23.21
CA GLN A 104 -12.21 2.85 -24.18
C GLN A 104 -11.80 1.43 -24.58
N ASN A 105 -11.87 0.47 -23.65
CA ASN A 105 -11.49 -0.92 -23.91
C ASN A 105 -12.62 -1.76 -24.54
N TRP A 106 -13.89 -1.34 -24.44
CA TRP A 106 -15.04 -2.15 -24.84
C TRP A 106 -15.75 -1.70 -26.12
N LEU A 107 -15.45 -0.48 -26.62
CA LEU A 107 -16.07 0.14 -27.79
C LEU A 107 -16.03 -0.68 -29.10
N GLY A 108 -15.22 -1.74 -29.21
CA GLY A 108 -15.08 -2.52 -30.45
C GLY A 108 -15.76 -3.90 -30.49
N GLU A 109 -16.08 -4.51 -29.35
CA GLU A 109 -16.36 -5.96 -29.28
C GLU A 109 -17.75 -6.33 -28.71
N LEU A 110 -18.58 -5.35 -28.36
CA LEU A 110 -19.90 -5.54 -27.74
C LEU A 110 -20.95 -6.21 -28.65
N ARG A 111 -20.69 -6.36 -29.96
CA ARG A 111 -21.67 -6.80 -30.97
C ARG A 111 -22.15 -8.25 -30.86
N HIS A 112 -21.39 -9.16 -30.23
CA HIS A 112 -21.68 -10.60 -30.30
C HIS A 112 -21.53 -11.39 -28.99
N THR A 113 -21.33 -10.69 -27.87
CA THR A 113 -20.95 -11.31 -26.60
C THR A 113 -22.17 -11.47 -25.69
N SER A 114 -22.36 -12.67 -25.13
CA SER A 114 -23.43 -12.91 -24.16
C SER A 114 -23.25 -12.05 -22.91
N MET A 115 -24.34 -11.67 -22.23
CA MET A 115 -24.25 -10.81 -21.03
C MET A 115 -23.41 -11.45 -19.91
N GLY A 116 -23.39 -12.78 -19.84
CA GLY A 116 -22.50 -13.54 -18.95
C GLY A 116 -21.02 -13.35 -19.30
N GLU A 117 -20.65 -13.42 -20.58
CA GLU A 117 -19.27 -13.17 -21.02
C GLU A 117 -18.84 -11.72 -20.75
N LEU A 118 -19.75 -10.75 -20.87
CA LEU A 118 -19.48 -9.37 -20.47
C LEU A 118 -19.19 -9.28 -18.97
N LEU A 119 -20.03 -9.89 -18.12
CA LEU A 119 -19.79 -9.97 -16.68
C LEU A 119 -18.43 -10.59 -16.36
N GLN A 120 -18.08 -11.71 -17.00
CA GLN A 120 -16.79 -12.36 -16.83
C GLN A 120 -15.64 -11.41 -17.20
N ARG A 121 -15.77 -10.70 -18.32
CA ARG A 121 -14.75 -9.76 -18.78
C ARG A 121 -14.58 -8.59 -17.81
N VAL A 122 -15.67 -8.09 -17.21
CA VAL A 122 -15.58 -7.05 -16.19
C VAL A 122 -14.86 -7.56 -14.95
N LEU A 123 -15.24 -8.75 -14.47
CA LEU A 123 -14.61 -9.39 -13.32
C LEU A 123 -13.10 -9.59 -13.55
N LEU A 124 -12.72 -10.15 -14.71
CA LEU A 124 -11.32 -10.32 -15.08
C LEU A 124 -10.59 -8.98 -15.22
N SER A 125 -11.23 -7.96 -15.80
CA SER A 125 -10.65 -6.62 -15.89
C SER A 125 -10.35 -6.02 -14.50
N ILE A 126 -11.24 -6.24 -13.52
CA ILE A 126 -11.01 -5.82 -12.14
C ILE A 126 -9.86 -6.60 -11.53
N ILE A 127 -9.86 -7.93 -11.67
CA ILE A 127 -8.81 -8.81 -11.16
C ILE A 127 -7.44 -8.43 -11.73
N TYR A 128 -7.32 -8.21 -13.03
CA TYR A 128 -6.07 -7.76 -13.68
C TYR A 128 -5.68 -6.33 -13.32
N SER A 129 -6.64 -5.47 -12.96
CA SER A 129 -6.33 -4.13 -12.45
C SER A 129 -5.55 -4.21 -11.13
N HIS A 130 -5.91 -5.14 -10.25
CA HIS A 130 -5.19 -5.40 -9.00
C HIS A 130 -3.75 -5.85 -9.27
N GLU A 131 -3.55 -6.79 -10.19
CA GLU A 131 -2.21 -7.26 -10.57
C GLU A 131 -1.35 -6.11 -11.13
N ARG A 132 -1.92 -5.28 -12.01
CA ARG A 132 -1.23 -4.12 -12.59
C ARG A 132 -0.78 -3.14 -11.52
N VAL A 133 -1.65 -2.82 -10.56
CA VAL A 133 -1.31 -1.95 -9.43
C VAL A 133 -0.20 -2.58 -8.59
N ALA A 134 -0.32 -3.87 -8.25
CA ALA A 134 0.70 -4.57 -7.49
C ALA A 134 2.07 -4.50 -8.19
N ARG A 135 2.12 -4.72 -9.50
CA ARG A 135 3.36 -4.66 -10.29
C ARG A 135 4.04 -3.30 -10.19
N VAL A 136 3.29 -2.21 -10.38
CA VAL A 136 3.83 -0.84 -10.29
C VAL A 136 4.33 -0.52 -8.87
N LEU A 137 3.58 -0.91 -7.83
CA LEU A 137 4.02 -0.72 -6.45
C LEU A 137 5.33 -1.50 -6.17
N VAL A 138 5.43 -2.72 -6.67
CA VAL A 138 6.60 -3.59 -6.49
C VAL A 138 7.84 -3.06 -7.22
N GLU A 139 7.70 -2.66 -8.48
CA GLU A 139 8.79 -2.04 -9.24
C GLU A 139 9.33 -0.81 -8.51
N ARG A 140 8.43 0.01 -7.95
CA ARG A 140 8.81 1.20 -7.19
C ARG A 140 9.49 0.88 -5.86
N LEU A 141 9.01 -0.12 -5.14
CA LEU A 141 9.67 -0.64 -3.95
C LEU A 141 11.09 -1.14 -4.26
N GLN A 142 11.30 -1.77 -5.42
CA GLN A 142 12.64 -2.21 -5.86
C GLN A 142 13.57 -1.03 -6.10
N VAL A 143 13.10 0.01 -6.81
CA VAL A 143 13.89 1.22 -7.07
C VAL A 143 14.28 1.90 -5.77
N LEU A 144 13.33 2.13 -4.86
CA LEU A 144 13.61 2.76 -3.56
C LEU A 144 14.55 1.93 -2.70
N ARG A 145 14.43 0.60 -2.74
CA ARG A 145 15.35 -0.28 -2.03
C ARG A 145 16.77 -0.17 -2.58
N MET A 146 16.92 -0.06 -3.90
CA MET A 146 18.24 0.12 -4.51
C MET A 146 18.84 1.47 -4.12
N ALA A 147 18.04 2.54 -4.10
CA ALA A 147 18.44 3.84 -3.59
C ALA A 147 18.86 3.76 -2.11
N LEU A 148 18.08 3.07 -1.27
CA LEU A 148 18.37 2.91 0.17
C LEU A 148 19.66 2.13 0.45
N LYS A 149 20.05 1.21 -0.44
CA LYS A 149 21.35 0.52 -0.37
C LYS A 149 22.52 1.48 -0.61
N THR A 150 22.32 2.51 -1.44
CA THR A 150 23.37 3.47 -1.80
C THR A 150 23.43 4.65 -0.83
N ALA A 151 22.29 5.10 -0.31
CA ALA A 151 22.19 6.15 0.69
C ALA A 151 21.04 5.83 1.64
N MET A 152 21.31 5.66 2.94
CA MET A 152 20.25 5.53 3.95
C MET A 152 19.57 6.88 4.19
N GLY A 153 18.68 7.27 3.27
CA GLY A 153 17.88 8.47 3.39
C GLY A 153 16.55 8.22 4.11
N ASN A 154 16.14 9.20 4.92
CA ASN A 154 14.84 9.17 5.62
C ASN A 154 13.65 9.27 4.64
N THR A 155 13.85 9.89 3.48
CA THR A 155 12.84 10.06 2.42
C THR A 155 12.41 8.74 1.81
N GLU A 156 13.38 7.92 1.42
CA GLU A 156 13.21 6.61 0.81
C GLU A 156 12.57 5.65 1.81
N LEU A 157 12.99 5.69 3.08
CA LEU A 157 12.39 4.89 4.15
C LEU A 157 10.89 5.21 4.32
N ARG A 158 10.54 6.51 4.36
CA ARG A 158 9.13 6.94 4.43
C ARG A 158 8.32 6.48 3.23
N GLN A 159 8.88 6.57 2.03
CA GLN A 159 8.21 6.12 0.80
C GLN A 159 8.04 4.59 0.77
N ILE A 160 9.01 3.82 1.26
CA ILE A 160 8.89 2.36 1.41
C ILE A 160 7.75 2.02 2.38
N VAL A 161 7.65 2.71 3.52
CA VAL A 161 6.56 2.50 4.49
C VAL A 161 5.20 2.81 3.86
N ALA A 162 5.08 3.91 3.12
CA ALA A 162 3.84 4.26 2.42
C ALA A 162 3.45 3.20 1.38
N LEU A 163 4.38 2.78 0.51
CA LEU A 163 4.11 1.75 -0.50
C LEU A 163 3.78 0.38 0.11
N ASN A 164 4.39 0.01 1.24
CA ASN A 164 4.01 -1.22 1.95
C ASN A 164 2.60 -1.14 2.51
N ARG A 165 2.16 0.03 2.98
CA ARG A 165 0.79 0.25 3.41
C ARG A 165 -0.16 0.06 2.22
N ASP A 166 0.10 0.71 1.08
CA ASP A 166 -0.71 0.58 -0.14
C ASP A 166 -0.80 -0.88 -0.61
N LEU A 167 0.33 -1.61 -0.56
CA LEU A 167 0.37 -3.03 -0.89
C LEU A 167 -0.44 -3.88 0.09
N GLY A 168 -0.43 -3.53 1.38
CA GLY A 168 -1.27 -4.17 2.39
C GLY A 168 -2.76 -3.91 2.19
N GLU A 169 -3.15 -2.68 1.83
CA GLU A 169 -4.52 -2.34 1.45
C GLU A 169 -4.97 -3.13 0.21
N LEU A 170 -4.07 -3.32 -0.78
CA LEU A 170 -4.33 -4.15 -1.95
C LEU A 170 -4.56 -5.63 -1.58
N VAL A 171 -3.76 -6.19 -0.66
CA VAL A 171 -3.94 -7.55 -0.15
C VAL A 171 -5.32 -7.72 0.50
N ILE A 172 -5.74 -6.75 1.31
CA ILE A 172 -7.07 -6.76 1.94
C ILE A 172 -8.18 -6.75 0.86
N ALA A 173 -8.05 -5.88 -0.15
CA ALA A 173 -9.00 -5.79 -1.26
C ALA A 173 -9.07 -7.08 -2.10
N LEU A 174 -7.93 -7.74 -2.35
CA LEU A 174 -7.87 -9.02 -3.05
C LEU A 174 -8.58 -10.12 -2.27
N ARG A 175 -8.33 -10.21 -0.96
CA ARG A 175 -8.98 -11.18 -0.07
C ARG A 175 -10.49 -10.95 0.01
N GLU A 176 -10.90 -9.69 0.10
CA GLU A 176 -12.31 -9.29 0.08
C GLU A 176 -12.99 -9.71 -1.23
N THR A 177 -12.38 -9.39 -2.37
CA THR A 177 -12.85 -9.80 -3.70
C THR A 177 -13.01 -11.33 -3.78
N GLY A 178 -12.03 -12.09 -3.28
CA GLY A 178 -12.10 -13.55 -3.24
C GLY A 178 -13.21 -14.09 -2.33
N LEU A 179 -13.53 -13.41 -1.22
CA LEU A 179 -14.68 -13.75 -0.37
C LEU A 179 -16.01 -13.49 -1.08
N ILE A 180 -16.14 -12.34 -1.75
CA ILE A 180 -17.35 -11.97 -2.50
C ILE A 180 -17.59 -12.95 -3.64
N LEU A 181 -16.57 -13.28 -4.45
CA LEU A 181 -16.70 -14.27 -5.52
C LEU A 181 -17.04 -15.67 -4.99
N ARG A 182 -16.47 -16.09 -3.86
CA ARG A 182 -16.83 -17.38 -3.22
C ARG A 182 -18.29 -17.41 -2.79
N ASN A 183 -18.77 -16.32 -2.19
CA ASN A 183 -20.16 -16.22 -1.75
C ASN A 183 -21.11 -16.17 -2.96
N ALA A 184 -20.74 -15.46 -4.03
CA ALA A 184 -21.47 -15.42 -5.29
C ALA A 184 -21.60 -16.81 -5.92
N LEU A 185 -20.50 -17.56 -5.98
CA LEU A 185 -20.48 -18.92 -6.52
C LEU A 185 -21.34 -19.88 -5.71
N ARG A 186 -21.37 -19.74 -4.38
CA ARG A 186 -22.23 -20.56 -3.49
C ARG A 186 -23.72 -20.23 -3.63
N ALA A 187 -24.04 -18.96 -3.88
CA ALA A 187 -25.41 -18.51 -4.04
C ALA A 187 -25.96 -18.78 -5.46
N THR A 188 -25.08 -18.99 -6.45
CA THR A 188 -25.47 -19.24 -7.84
C THR A 188 -25.72 -20.74 -8.05
N PRO A 189 -26.88 -21.15 -8.63
CA PRO A 189 -27.14 -22.55 -8.97
C PRO A 189 -26.08 -23.10 -9.94
N GLY A 190 -25.66 -24.36 -9.75
CA GLY A 190 -24.63 -25.00 -10.59
C GLY A 190 -25.01 -25.15 -12.07
N GLU A 191 -26.31 -25.13 -12.38
CA GLU A 191 -26.85 -25.21 -13.75
C GLU A 191 -26.89 -23.84 -14.45
N SER A 192 -26.61 -22.76 -13.72
CA SER A 192 -26.60 -21.40 -14.29
C SER A 192 -25.43 -21.24 -15.28
N PRO A 193 -25.64 -20.62 -16.46
CA PRO A 193 -24.56 -20.30 -17.40
C PRO A 193 -23.49 -19.38 -16.81
N VAL A 194 -23.79 -18.69 -15.70
CA VAL A 194 -22.87 -17.77 -15.00
C VAL A 194 -21.93 -18.53 -14.05
N TYR A 195 -22.28 -19.74 -13.62
CA TYR A 195 -21.48 -20.54 -12.68
C TYR A 195 -20.03 -20.79 -13.16
N PRO A 196 -19.77 -21.33 -14.38
CA PRO A 196 -18.41 -21.56 -14.84
C PRO A 196 -17.59 -20.26 -15.01
N LEU A 197 -18.26 -19.14 -15.26
CA LEU A 197 -17.64 -17.82 -15.42
C LEU A 197 -17.14 -17.27 -14.07
N LEU A 198 -17.97 -17.37 -13.03
CA LEU A 198 -17.62 -17.02 -11.66
C LEU A 198 -16.49 -17.90 -11.11
N ASP A 199 -16.54 -19.21 -11.40
CA ASP A 199 -15.51 -20.15 -10.97
C ASP A 199 -14.16 -19.88 -11.64
N ALA A 200 -14.16 -19.55 -12.94
CA ALA A 200 -12.95 -19.12 -13.64
C ALA A 200 -12.37 -17.81 -13.06
N ALA A 201 -13.21 -16.80 -12.81
CA ALA A 201 -12.78 -15.55 -12.19
C ALA A 201 -12.24 -15.78 -10.77
N LEU A 202 -12.85 -16.68 -10.00
CA LEU A 202 -12.41 -17.01 -8.64
C LEU A 202 -11.04 -17.71 -8.63
N ARG A 203 -10.78 -18.61 -9.58
CA ARG A 203 -9.45 -19.23 -9.74
C ARG A 203 -8.37 -18.21 -10.04
N GLU A 204 -8.62 -17.31 -11.00
CA GLU A 204 -7.64 -16.29 -11.36
C GLU A 204 -7.41 -15.30 -10.20
N GLN A 205 -8.47 -14.95 -9.48
CA GLN A 205 -8.35 -14.10 -8.31
C GLN A 205 -7.49 -14.74 -7.21
N ARG A 206 -7.65 -16.04 -6.92
CA ARG A 206 -6.80 -16.76 -5.95
C ARG A 206 -5.34 -16.76 -6.37
N ARG A 207 -5.07 -17.00 -7.65
CA ARG A 207 -3.71 -16.99 -8.19
C ARG A 207 -3.03 -15.63 -7.97
N ILE A 208 -3.74 -14.53 -8.21
CA ILE A 208 -3.21 -13.19 -7.99
C ILE A 208 -3.09 -12.87 -6.49
N GLU A 209 -4.07 -13.25 -5.67
CA GLU A 209 -4.02 -13.11 -4.20
C GLU A 209 -2.76 -13.78 -3.62
N ASP A 210 -2.51 -15.06 -3.97
CA ASP A 210 -1.34 -15.81 -3.49
C ASP A 210 -0.02 -15.15 -3.92
N GLY A 211 0.05 -14.70 -5.18
CA GLY A 211 1.22 -14.02 -5.72
C GLY A 211 1.52 -12.70 -5.02
N VAL A 212 0.50 -11.87 -4.82
CA VAL A 212 0.65 -10.56 -4.16
C VAL A 212 0.94 -10.72 -2.67
N ASN A 213 0.34 -11.70 -1.99
CA ASN A 213 0.61 -12.01 -0.59
C ASN A 213 2.08 -12.37 -0.34
N LEU A 214 2.62 -13.30 -1.14
CA LEU A 214 4.03 -13.69 -1.04
C LEU A 214 4.97 -12.50 -1.23
N ILE A 215 4.64 -11.62 -2.18
CA ILE A 215 5.41 -10.40 -2.42
C ILE A 215 5.32 -9.47 -1.20
N HIS A 216 4.11 -9.23 -0.69
CA HIS A 216 3.89 -8.36 0.47
C HIS A 216 4.67 -8.83 1.71
N GLU A 217 4.60 -10.12 2.04
CA GLU A 217 5.34 -10.72 3.16
C GLU A 217 6.85 -10.50 3.01
N ARG A 218 7.38 -10.68 1.79
CA ARG A 218 8.81 -10.48 1.50
C ARG A 218 9.23 -9.01 1.73
N TYR A 219 8.43 -8.04 1.29
CA TYR A 219 8.76 -6.62 1.45
C TYR A 219 8.57 -6.13 2.89
N LEU A 220 7.58 -6.65 3.62
CA LEU A 220 7.42 -6.40 5.05
C LEU A 220 8.65 -6.86 5.84
N ALA A 221 9.12 -8.08 5.59
CA ALA A 221 10.31 -8.62 6.26
C ALA A 221 11.56 -7.75 6.00
N VAL A 222 11.74 -7.29 4.76
CA VAL A 222 12.84 -6.39 4.38
C VAL A 222 12.74 -5.03 5.09
N THR A 223 11.54 -4.48 5.21
CA THR A 223 11.31 -3.19 5.87
C THR A 223 11.59 -3.27 7.37
N ASN A 224 11.19 -4.36 8.01
CA ASN A 224 11.54 -4.63 9.41
C ASN A 224 13.06 -4.79 9.60
N ALA A 225 13.75 -5.44 8.66
CA ALA A 225 15.21 -5.52 8.69
C ALA A 225 15.86 -4.13 8.58
N TYR A 226 15.33 -3.24 7.73
CA TYR A 226 15.82 -1.86 7.64
C TYR A 226 15.63 -1.07 8.94
N ASN A 227 14.50 -1.21 9.62
CA ASN A 227 14.32 -0.63 10.96
C ASN A 227 15.40 -1.10 11.94
N GLY A 228 15.78 -2.38 11.88
CA GLY A 228 16.89 -2.92 12.66
C GLY A 228 18.24 -2.28 12.33
N ILE A 229 18.53 -2.04 11.04
CA ILE A 229 19.78 -1.38 10.64
C ILE A 229 19.79 0.09 11.10
N VAL A 230 18.67 0.81 10.98
CA VAL A 230 18.54 2.19 11.48
C VAL A 230 18.77 2.25 12.99
N GLN A 231 18.17 1.33 13.76
CA GLN A 231 18.38 1.23 15.21
C GLN A 231 19.83 0.92 15.55
N ASN A 232 20.49 0.03 14.80
CA ASN A 232 21.89 -0.28 14.99
C ASN A 232 22.78 0.95 14.74
N ASN A 233 22.48 1.73 13.69
CA ASN A 233 23.19 2.98 13.41
C ASN A 233 22.99 4.00 14.53
N ALA A 234 21.78 4.17 15.05
CA ALA A 234 21.50 5.07 16.17
C ALA A 234 22.27 4.65 17.44
N HIS A 235 22.32 3.35 17.73
CA HIS A 235 23.09 2.84 18.86
C HIS A 235 24.61 3.05 18.68
N THR A 236 25.11 2.93 17.45
CA THR A 236 26.49 3.28 17.11
C THR A 236 26.78 4.77 17.35
N VAL A 237 25.90 5.68 16.90
CA VAL A 237 26.04 7.12 17.17
C VAL A 237 26.05 7.40 18.67
N MET A 238 25.15 6.76 19.44
CA MET A 238 25.10 6.91 20.89
C MET A 238 26.40 6.44 21.57
N LYS A 239 26.97 5.30 21.15
CA LYS A 239 28.27 4.84 21.64
C LYS A 239 29.37 5.87 21.39
N VAL A 240 29.42 6.43 20.19
CA VAL A 240 30.43 7.44 19.82
C VAL A 240 30.27 8.69 20.68
N MET A 241 29.05 9.21 20.82
CA MET A 241 28.78 10.40 21.64
C MET A 241 29.16 10.16 23.11
N THR A 242 28.80 9.01 23.67
CA THR A 242 29.11 8.68 25.07
C THR A 242 30.61 8.56 25.30
N VAL A 243 31.35 7.97 24.37
CA VAL A 243 32.82 7.85 24.47
C VAL A 243 33.49 9.21 24.39
N TRP A 244 33.04 10.08 23.48
CA TRP A 244 33.55 11.46 23.42
C TRP A 244 33.23 12.25 24.69
N LEU A 245 32.01 12.13 25.21
CA LEU A 245 31.62 12.78 26.45
C LEU A 245 32.46 12.28 27.63
N ALA A 246 32.63 10.96 27.77
CA ALA A 246 33.46 10.37 28.83
C ALA A 246 34.93 10.82 28.72
N LEU A 247 35.48 10.83 27.50
CA LEU A 247 36.84 11.30 27.23
C LEU A 247 37.04 12.76 27.62
N LEU A 248 36.03 13.62 27.43
CA LEU A 248 36.08 15.04 27.79
C LEU A 248 35.80 15.29 29.28
N MET A 249 34.87 14.56 29.88
CA MET A 249 34.48 14.76 31.29
C MET A 249 35.60 14.38 32.26
N MET A 250 36.39 13.36 31.95
CA MET A 250 37.47 12.88 32.81
C MET A 250 38.55 13.95 33.11
N PRO A 251 39.12 14.65 32.10
CA PRO A 251 40.04 15.76 32.36
C PRO A 251 39.35 16.97 33.00
N ILE A 252 38.11 17.29 32.60
CA ILE A 252 37.37 18.43 33.17
C ILE A 252 37.14 18.22 34.68
N ALA A 253 36.69 17.03 35.09
CA ALA A 253 36.47 16.69 36.50
C ALA A 253 37.76 16.75 37.32
N PHE A 254 38.91 16.43 36.71
CA PHE A 254 40.20 16.50 37.38
C PHE A 254 40.76 17.92 37.48
N ILE A 255 40.55 18.76 36.47
CA ILE A 255 41.05 20.15 36.40
C ILE A 255 40.20 21.11 37.23
N MET A 256 38.89 20.87 37.33
CA MET A 256 37.94 21.75 38.03
C MET A 256 38.33 22.08 39.47
N PRO A 257 38.68 21.12 40.35
CA PRO A 257 39.06 21.41 41.73
C PRO A 257 40.25 22.37 41.85
N TRP A 258 41.22 22.29 40.93
CA TRP A 258 42.40 23.16 40.91
C TRP A 258 42.09 24.60 40.46
N HIS A 259 40.93 24.83 39.83
CA HIS A 259 40.45 26.17 39.48
C HIS A 259 39.56 26.77 40.58
N MET A 260 39.16 25.99 41.58
CA MET A 260 38.41 26.50 42.71
C MET A 260 39.39 27.18 43.67
N MET A 261 39.07 28.38 44.15
CA MET A 261 39.88 29.16 45.12
C MET A 261 39.90 28.52 46.52
N THR A 262 40.15 27.22 46.59
CA THR A 262 40.22 26.42 47.81
C THR A 262 41.67 25.98 48.00
N PRO A 263 42.25 26.15 49.20
CA PRO A 263 43.63 25.75 49.46
C PRO A 263 43.77 24.23 49.30
N LEU A 264 44.58 23.81 48.34
CA LEU A 264 44.79 22.40 48.00
C LEU A 264 46.15 21.91 48.55
N PRO A 265 46.22 20.67 49.07
CA PRO A 265 47.50 20.07 49.39
C PRO A 265 48.31 19.94 48.08
N LEU A 266 49.55 20.45 48.06
CA LEU A 266 50.52 20.48 46.93
C LEU A 266 50.61 21.78 46.10
N GLU A 267 49.87 22.84 46.43
CA GLU A 267 49.87 24.12 45.68
C GLU A 267 51.26 24.77 45.52
N HIS A 268 52.18 24.52 46.47
CA HIS A 268 53.52 25.12 46.50
C HIS A 268 54.55 24.34 45.65
N TRP A 269 54.17 23.25 44.99
CA TRP A 269 55.11 22.38 44.27
C TRP A 269 55.29 22.83 42.81
N HIS A 270 56.49 23.31 42.47
CA HIS A 270 56.81 23.92 41.17
C HIS A 270 56.55 23.00 39.95
N TYR A 271 56.56 21.68 40.15
CA TYR A 271 56.35 20.67 39.09
C TYR A 271 54.90 20.16 39.00
N LEU A 272 54.00 20.65 39.85
CA LEU A 272 52.62 20.17 39.93
C LEU A 272 51.89 20.27 38.58
N TRP A 273 52.12 21.35 37.82
CA TRP A 273 51.53 21.57 36.50
C TRP A 273 51.88 20.45 35.50
N PHE A 274 53.15 20.04 35.46
CA PHE A 274 53.60 18.94 34.59
C PHE A 274 53.02 17.59 35.04
N GLY A 275 52.86 17.38 36.35
CA GLY A 275 52.21 16.19 36.90
C GLY A 275 50.73 16.09 36.51
N LEU A 276 50.00 17.22 36.58
CA LEU A 276 48.60 17.33 36.13
C LEU A 276 48.46 17.02 34.64
N LEU A 277 49.35 17.58 33.82
CA LEU A 277 49.36 17.38 32.37
C LEU A 277 49.66 15.92 32.01
N ALA A 278 50.65 15.31 32.69
CA ALA A 278 50.98 13.90 32.54
C ALA A 278 49.85 12.98 32.99
N TYR A 279 49.14 13.32 34.08
CA TYR A 279 47.98 12.57 34.56
C TYR A 279 46.83 12.61 33.56
N VAL A 280 46.43 13.82 33.12
CA VAL A 280 45.35 13.99 32.14
C VAL A 280 45.67 13.24 30.84
N PHE A 281 46.90 13.37 30.33
CA PHE A 281 47.33 12.68 29.13
C PHE A 281 47.37 11.15 29.32
N GLY A 282 47.87 10.68 30.46
CA GLY A 282 47.92 9.25 30.79
C GLY A 282 46.54 8.63 30.91
N VAL A 283 45.61 9.30 31.60
CA VAL A 283 44.24 8.84 31.82
C VAL A 283 43.44 8.84 30.51
N THR A 284 43.55 9.90 29.70
CA THR A 284 42.90 9.95 28.37
C THR A 284 43.47 8.89 27.41
N LEU A 285 44.79 8.65 27.42
CA LEU A 285 45.42 7.59 26.63
C LEU A 285 44.95 6.20 27.07
N LEU A 286 44.90 5.94 28.37
CA LEU A 286 44.40 4.68 28.94
C LEU A 286 42.94 4.45 28.56
N PHE A 287 42.10 5.48 28.68
CA PHE A 287 40.70 5.42 28.30
C PHE A 287 40.51 5.18 26.79
N ALA A 288 41.25 5.89 25.94
CA ALA A 288 41.21 5.67 24.49
C ALA A 288 41.66 4.25 24.11
N ARG A 289 42.67 3.71 24.79
CA ARG A 289 43.15 2.33 24.59
C ARG A 289 42.14 1.29 25.06
N TRP A 290 41.49 1.54 26.20
CA TRP A 290 40.38 0.72 26.72
C TRP A 290 39.19 0.73 25.77
N ALA A 291 38.73 1.90 25.33
CA ALA A 291 37.61 2.05 24.40
C ALA A 291 37.91 1.40 23.04
N ARG A 292 39.16 1.47 22.55
CA ARG A 292 39.57 0.73 21.34
C ARG A 292 39.50 -0.79 21.53
N LYS A 293 39.97 -1.32 22.67
CA LYS A 293 39.91 -2.76 22.99
C LYS A 293 38.47 -3.28 23.06
N HIS A 294 37.54 -2.44 23.52
CA HIS A 294 36.12 -2.79 23.62
C HIS A 294 35.32 -2.48 22.34
N GLY A 295 35.97 -2.15 21.22
CA GLY A 295 35.31 -2.00 19.92
C GLY A 295 34.48 -0.73 19.77
N PHE A 296 34.68 0.28 20.63
CA PHE A 296 33.96 1.55 20.50
C PHE A 296 34.45 2.42 19.33
N PHE A 297 35.66 2.17 18.85
CA PHE A 297 36.27 2.88 17.71
C PHE A 297 36.42 2.02 16.45
N SER A 298 36.03 0.73 16.50
CA SER A 298 35.93 -0.09 15.30
C SER A 298 34.56 0.17 14.66
N MET A 299 34.51 1.24 13.86
CA MET A 299 33.55 1.33 12.76
C MET A 299 34.11 0.59 11.55
#